data_AF-A0A1V2I8Z4-F1
#
_entry.id   AF-A0A1V2I8Z4-F1
#
_cell.length_a   1.000
_cell.length_b   1.000
_cell.length_c   1.000
_cell.angle_alpha   90.00
_cell.angle_beta   90.00
_cell.angle_gamma   90.00
#
_symmetry.space_group_name_H-M   'P 1'
#
loop_
_entity.id
_entity.type
_entity.pdbx_description
1 polymer ?
#
loop_
_entity_poly.entity_id
_entity_poly.type
_entity_poly.pdbx_seq_one_letter_code
_entity_poly.pdbx_strand_id
1 'polypeptide(L)'
;MTNDGESDNAASSGAQWDFFVSYTRTDRQWAEWISWTLEEAGYRVLVQAWDFVPGSNWLAGMNNGVQHSARTVAVLSDAYTRSVYGTAEWQAAWAVDPDGAKRKLLVARVADCARPGLLNQVVSIDLFATSPDQAKTELLRTAELAISGARAKPTTAPPFPAA
;
A
#
# COMPACT_ATOMS: atom_id res chain seq x y z
N MET A 1 -32.52 0.75 -30.44
CA MET A 1 -31.35 1.57 -30.80
C MET A 1 -30.60 1.82 -29.51
N THR A 2 -29.28 1.67 -29.58
CA THR A 2 -28.29 1.48 -28.52
C THR A 2 -28.40 2.47 -27.36
N ASN A 3 -28.42 1.96 -26.13
CA ASN A 3 -27.92 2.72 -24.99
C ASN A 3 -26.51 2.21 -24.71
N ASP A 4 -25.55 3.05 -25.09
CA ASP A 4 -24.13 2.85 -24.94
C ASP A 4 -23.74 2.82 -23.45
N GLY A 5 -22.74 2.00 -23.18
CA GLY A 5 -22.24 1.71 -21.85
C GLY A 5 -21.77 2.97 -21.13
N GLU A 6 -22.39 3.22 -19.99
CA GLU A 6 -21.81 4.03 -18.94
C GLU A 6 -20.96 3.08 -18.08
N SER A 7 -19.65 3.16 -18.28
CA SER A 7 -18.68 2.48 -17.43
C SER A 7 -18.70 3.14 -16.05
N ASP A 8 -19.55 2.61 -15.17
CA ASP A 8 -19.56 2.96 -13.75
C ASP A 8 -18.23 2.52 -13.12
N ASN A 9 -17.33 3.48 -12.98
CA ASN A 9 -16.16 3.37 -12.13
C ASN A 9 -16.65 3.42 -10.67
N ALA A 10 -17.09 2.28 -10.15
CA ALA A 10 -17.48 2.13 -8.76
C ALA A 10 -16.24 2.19 -7.86
N ALA A 11 -15.74 3.40 -7.62
CA ALA A 11 -14.97 3.70 -6.43
C ALA A 11 -15.78 3.23 -5.22
N SER A 12 -15.17 2.38 -4.40
CA SER A 12 -15.77 1.75 -3.23
C SER A 12 -16.44 2.77 -2.30
N SER A 13 -17.76 2.86 -2.34
CA SER A 13 -18.61 3.80 -1.61
C SER A 13 -18.72 3.54 -0.10
N GLY A 14 -17.68 2.97 0.52
CA GLY A 14 -17.61 2.71 1.96
C GLY A 14 -16.22 2.88 2.60
N ALA A 15 -15.15 3.09 1.83
CA ALA A 15 -13.82 3.32 2.37
C ALA A 15 -13.56 4.81 2.61
N GLN A 16 -13.20 5.17 3.84
CA GLN A 16 -12.90 6.54 4.25
C GLN A 16 -11.53 7.00 3.72
N TRP A 17 -10.57 6.08 3.59
CA TRP A 17 -9.24 6.33 3.04
C TRP A 17 -8.94 5.38 1.90
N ASP A 18 -8.12 5.81 0.95
CA ASP A 18 -7.65 4.97 -0.13
C ASP A 18 -6.51 4.06 0.36
N PHE A 19 -5.66 4.60 1.24
CA PHE A 19 -4.54 3.89 1.86
C PHE A 19 -4.43 4.15 3.36
N PHE A 20 -4.15 3.09 4.12
CA PHE A 20 -3.60 3.17 5.47
C PHE A 20 -2.14 2.75 5.46
N VAL A 21 -1.24 3.59 5.98
CA VAL A 21 0.21 3.30 6.02
C VAL A 21 0.60 2.76 7.39
N SER A 22 0.88 1.45 7.43
CA SER A 22 1.32 0.70 8.60
C SER A 22 2.84 0.65 8.65
N TYR A 23 3.43 1.07 9.76
CA TYR A 23 4.89 1.19 9.90
C TYR A 23 5.33 1.04 11.37
N THR A 24 6.63 0.87 11.60
CA THR A 24 7.19 0.94 12.96
C THR A 24 7.84 2.28 13.22
N ARG A 25 8.04 2.65 14.50
CA ARG A 25 8.65 3.94 14.86
C ARG A 25 9.98 4.22 14.16
N THR A 26 10.81 3.21 13.91
CA THR A 26 12.10 3.38 13.22
C THR A 26 11.95 3.75 11.75
N ASP A 27 10.82 3.38 11.14
CA ASP A 27 10.51 3.59 9.72
C ASP A 27 9.65 4.84 9.49
N ARG A 28 9.51 5.72 10.50
CA ARG A 28 8.64 6.90 10.44
C ARG A 28 8.90 7.78 9.22
N GLN A 29 10.16 8.06 8.92
CA GLN A 29 10.52 8.91 7.78
C GLN A 29 10.04 8.31 6.45
N TRP A 30 10.14 6.98 6.32
CA TRP A 30 9.62 6.28 5.14
C TRP A 30 8.09 6.34 5.07
N ALA A 31 7.41 6.14 6.19
CA ALA A 31 5.95 6.23 6.25
C ALA A 31 5.47 7.64 5.87
N GLU A 32 6.12 8.69 6.39
CA GLU A 32 5.79 10.08 6.05
C GLU A 32 6.05 10.37 4.56
N TRP A 33 7.17 9.90 4.00
CA TRP A 33 7.49 10.09 2.58
C TRP A 33 6.51 9.35 1.65
N ILE A 34 6.15 8.10 2.00
CA ILE A 34 5.16 7.31 1.26
C ILE A 34 3.80 8.03 1.28
N SER A 35 3.33 8.40 2.48
CA SER A 35 2.05 9.10 2.64
C SER A 35 2.03 10.42 1.87
N TRP A 36 3.10 11.21 1.94
CA TRP A 36 3.18 12.50 1.26
C TRP A 36 3.10 12.34 -0.25
N THR A 37 3.87 11.38 -0.77
CA THR A 37 3.90 11.07 -2.20
C THR A 37 2.51 10.65 -2.72
N LEU A 38 1.78 9.85 -1.93
CA LEU A 38 0.42 9.42 -2.28
C LEU A 38 -0.59 10.57 -2.20
N GLU A 39 -0.50 11.44 -1.18
CA GLU A 39 -1.38 12.60 -1.06
C GLU A 39 -1.13 13.64 -2.18
N GLU A 40 0.13 13.87 -2.58
CA GLU A 40 0.44 14.72 -3.74
C GLU A 40 -0.19 14.21 -5.05
N ALA A 41 -0.41 12.90 -5.16
CA ALA A 41 -1.10 12.29 -6.28
C ALA A 41 -2.64 12.29 -6.14
N GLY A 42 -3.17 12.85 -5.05
CA GLY A 42 -4.60 13.02 -4.81
C GLY A 42 -5.28 11.88 -4.04
N TYR A 43 -4.53 10.92 -3.50
CA TYR A 43 -5.10 9.84 -2.69
C TYR A 43 -5.33 10.29 -1.24
N ARG A 44 -6.40 9.79 -0.62
CA ARG A 44 -6.66 9.99 0.81
C ARG A 44 -5.87 8.96 1.61
N VAL A 45 -4.95 9.42 2.45
CA VAL A 45 -4.07 8.56 3.25
C VAL A 45 -4.39 8.72 4.73
N LEU A 46 -4.34 7.62 5.47
CA LEU A 46 -4.29 7.63 6.92
C LEU A 46 -2.89 7.18 7.37
N VAL A 47 -2.21 7.98 8.19
CA VAL A 47 -0.92 7.61 8.78
C VAL A 47 -0.81 8.12 10.22
N GLN A 48 -0.42 7.21 11.11
CA GLN A 48 -0.31 7.50 12.54
C GLN A 48 0.55 8.74 12.85
N ALA A 49 1.59 9.00 12.05
CA ALA A 49 2.52 10.10 12.24
C ALA A 49 1.85 11.49 12.19
N TRP A 50 0.73 11.61 11.46
CA TRP A 50 0.04 12.87 11.21
C TRP A 50 -1.31 12.95 11.90
N ASP A 51 -2.05 11.83 11.91
CA ASP A 51 -3.45 11.83 12.31
C ASP A 51 -3.67 11.59 13.81
N PHE A 52 -2.70 11.00 14.51
CA PHE A 52 -2.88 10.53 15.89
C PHE A 52 -2.24 11.53 16.87
N VAL A 53 -2.88 12.68 16.99
CA VAL A 53 -2.48 13.80 17.85
C VAL A 53 -2.80 13.56 19.34
N PRO A 54 -2.29 14.36 20.29
CA PRO A 54 -2.62 14.21 21.72
C PRO A 54 -4.13 14.19 21.98
N GLY A 55 -4.59 13.17 22.71
CA GLY A 55 -6.02 12.89 22.93
C GLY A 55 -6.60 11.81 22.01
N SER A 56 -5.89 11.43 20.94
CA SER A 56 -6.31 10.33 20.07
C SER A 56 -6.15 8.97 20.75
N ASN A 57 -7.14 8.09 20.58
CA ASN A 57 -7.03 6.69 20.97
C ASN A 57 -6.26 5.93 19.88
N TRP A 58 -4.99 5.63 20.17
CA TRP A 58 -4.09 4.97 19.24
C TRP A 58 -4.64 3.64 18.71
N LEU A 59 -5.16 2.79 19.59
CA LEU A 59 -5.64 1.46 19.21
C LEU A 59 -6.89 1.55 18.34
N ALA A 60 -7.80 2.46 18.67
CA ALA A 60 -8.99 2.72 17.85
C ALA A 60 -8.61 3.25 16.47
N GLY A 61 -7.62 4.15 16.39
CA GLY A 61 -7.11 4.67 15.13
C GLY A 61 -6.53 3.58 14.23
N MET A 62 -5.72 2.67 14.78
CA MET A 62 -5.15 1.54 14.01
C MET A 62 -6.24 0.60 13.48
N ASN A 63 -7.20 0.22 14.34
CA ASN A 63 -8.32 -0.61 13.91
C ASN A 63 -9.16 0.08 12.82
N ASN A 64 -9.41 1.38 12.97
CA ASN A 64 -10.13 2.15 11.97
C ASN A 64 -9.39 2.20 10.63
N GLY A 65 -8.06 2.34 10.66
CA GLY A 65 -7.23 2.33 9.46
C GLY A 65 -7.33 1.03 8.68
N VAL A 66 -7.23 -0.11 9.36
CA VAL A 66 -7.37 -1.42 8.71
C VAL A 66 -8.79 -1.65 8.17
N GLN A 67 -9.82 -1.27 8.94
CA GLN A 67 -11.22 -1.55 8.58
C GLN A 67 -11.79 -0.63 7.51
N HIS A 68 -11.46 0.67 7.56
CA HIS A 68 -12.10 1.68 6.71
C HIS A 68 -11.19 2.21 5.61
N SER A 69 -9.97 1.66 5.46
CA SER A 69 -9.15 1.94 4.29
C SER A 69 -9.42 0.94 3.19
N ALA A 70 -9.39 1.41 1.94
CA ALA A 70 -9.52 0.54 0.80
C ALA A 70 -8.35 -0.45 0.76
N ARG A 71 -7.14 -0.03 1.15
CA ARG A 71 -5.90 -0.83 1.15
C ARG A 71 -4.97 -0.45 2.31
N THR A 72 -4.11 -1.37 2.71
CA THR A 72 -3.05 -1.16 3.71
C THR A 72 -1.69 -1.26 3.02
N VAL A 73 -0.84 -0.25 3.23
CA VAL A 73 0.57 -0.25 2.84
C VAL A 73 1.40 -0.64 4.06
N ALA A 74 2.01 -1.83 4.03
CA ALA A 74 2.97 -2.26 5.04
C ALA A 74 4.38 -1.78 4.66
N VAL A 75 4.95 -0.89 5.47
CA VAL A 75 6.32 -0.40 5.34
C VAL A 75 7.27 -1.46 5.90
N LEU A 76 7.76 -2.34 5.03
CA LEU A 76 8.49 -3.52 5.42
C LEU A 76 9.98 -3.22 5.64
N SER A 77 10.40 -3.43 6.89
CA SER A 77 11.76 -3.35 7.38
C SER A 77 12.04 -4.53 8.32
N ASP A 78 13.30 -4.70 8.72
CA ASP A 78 13.65 -5.63 9.79
C ASP A 78 12.88 -5.38 11.10
N ALA A 79 12.70 -4.10 11.47
CA ALA A 79 11.94 -3.74 12.66
C ALA A 79 10.46 -4.12 12.54
N TYR A 80 9.89 -3.96 11.34
CA TYR A 80 8.51 -4.33 11.05
C TYR A 80 8.26 -5.83 11.22
N THR A 81 9.16 -6.69 10.73
CA THR A 81 9.02 -8.15 10.86
C THR A 81 9.05 -8.66 12.31
N ARG A 82 9.64 -7.89 13.22
CA ARG A 82 9.73 -8.21 14.66
C ARG A 82 8.63 -7.53 15.48
N SER A 83 7.83 -6.65 14.87
CA SER A 83 6.79 -5.90 15.56
C SER A 83 5.50 -6.72 15.67
N VAL A 84 4.97 -6.84 16.89
CA VAL A 84 3.66 -7.46 17.15
C VAL A 84 2.54 -6.72 16.41
N TYR A 85 2.60 -5.40 16.41
CA TYR A 85 1.60 -4.56 15.73
C TYR A 85 1.72 -4.62 14.21
N GLY A 86 2.96 -4.64 13.70
CA GLY A 86 3.19 -4.89 12.27
C GLY A 86 2.52 -6.19 11.85
N THR A 87 2.81 -7.27 12.59
CA THR A 87 2.22 -8.60 12.36
C THR A 87 0.69 -8.60 12.32
N ALA A 88 0.02 -7.99 13.31
CA ALA A 88 -1.44 -8.01 13.38
C ALA A 88 -2.13 -7.22 12.25
N GLU A 89 -1.58 -6.07 11.87
CA GLU A 89 -2.21 -5.15 10.91
C GLU A 89 -2.25 -5.73 9.49
N TRP A 90 -1.11 -6.21 8.97
CA TRP A 90 -1.10 -6.79 7.63
C TRP A 90 -1.78 -8.17 7.60
N GLN A 91 -1.76 -8.94 8.70
CA GLN A 91 -2.51 -10.20 8.78
C GLN A 91 -4.02 -9.98 8.65
N ALA A 92 -4.55 -8.91 9.27
CA ALA A 92 -5.95 -8.56 9.15
C ALA A 92 -6.31 -8.13 7.72
N ALA A 93 -5.48 -7.31 7.06
CA ALA A 93 -5.69 -6.94 5.66
C ALA A 93 -5.65 -8.16 4.72
N TRP A 94 -4.72 -9.08 4.95
CA TRP A 94 -4.58 -10.32 4.18
C TRP A 94 -5.75 -11.30 4.40
N ALA A 95 -6.23 -11.43 5.64
CA ALA A 95 -7.34 -12.34 5.95
C ALA A 95 -8.64 -12.01 5.18
N VAL A 96 -8.82 -10.74 4.81
CA VAL A 96 -9.98 -10.25 4.04
C VAL A 96 -9.82 -10.45 2.53
N ASP A 97 -8.59 -10.68 2.05
CA ASP A 97 -8.23 -10.83 0.62
C ASP A 97 -7.08 -11.84 0.46
N PRO A 98 -7.30 -13.12 0.84
CA PRO A 98 -6.23 -14.12 0.93
C PRO A 98 -5.66 -14.55 -0.43
N ASP A 99 -6.37 -14.30 -1.53
CA ASP A 99 -5.89 -14.52 -2.90
C ASP A 99 -5.26 -13.25 -3.51
N GLY A 100 -5.29 -12.13 -2.78
CA GLY A 100 -4.75 -10.84 -3.21
C GLY A 100 -5.49 -10.20 -4.40
N ALA A 101 -6.66 -10.70 -4.79
CA ALA A 101 -7.38 -10.22 -5.96
C ALA A 101 -7.77 -8.74 -5.85
N LYS A 102 -8.09 -8.28 -4.64
CA LYS A 102 -8.46 -6.88 -4.35
C LYS A 102 -7.25 -6.01 -4.00
N ARG A 103 -6.05 -6.60 -3.90
CA ARG A 103 -4.80 -5.92 -3.53
C ARG A 103 -4.94 -5.14 -2.22
N LYS A 104 -5.62 -5.76 -1.23
CA LYS A 104 -5.87 -5.14 0.08
C LYS A 104 -4.59 -4.87 0.86
N LEU A 105 -3.55 -5.68 0.65
CA LEU A 105 -2.24 -5.50 1.26
C LEU A 105 -1.20 -5.17 0.18
N LEU A 106 -0.56 -4.01 0.31
CA LEU A 106 0.60 -3.59 -0.47
C LEU A 106 1.83 -3.62 0.42
N VAL A 107 2.91 -4.27 -0.04
CA VAL A 107 4.15 -4.39 0.73
C VAL A 107 5.22 -3.50 0.10
N ALA A 108 5.59 -2.43 0.80
CA ALA A 108 6.64 -1.49 0.40
C ALA A 108 7.92 -1.77 1.21
N ARG A 109 8.91 -2.40 0.59
CA ARG A 109 10.19 -2.71 1.23
C ARG A 109 11.06 -1.47 1.26
N VAL A 110 11.50 -1.10 2.47
CA VAL A 110 12.38 0.05 2.71
C VAL A 110 13.78 -0.34 3.21
N ALA A 111 14.00 -1.65 3.33
CA ALA A 111 15.30 -2.26 3.58
C ALA A 111 15.33 -3.66 2.94
N ASP A 112 16.54 -4.13 2.63
CA ASP A 112 16.74 -5.53 2.25
C ASP A 112 16.70 -6.42 3.50
N CYS A 113 15.50 -6.88 3.85
CA CYS A 113 15.26 -7.70 5.04
C CYS A 113 14.58 -9.02 4.70
N ALA A 114 14.66 -9.96 5.65
CA ALA A 114 13.90 -11.19 5.56
C ALA A 114 12.39 -10.92 5.45
N ARG A 115 11.69 -11.78 4.72
CA ARG A 115 10.23 -11.72 4.56
C ARG A 115 9.64 -13.00 5.15
N PRO A 116 9.26 -13.01 6.44
CA PRO A 116 8.76 -14.22 7.06
C PRO A 116 7.33 -14.53 6.61
N GLY A 117 7.05 -15.83 6.45
CA GLY A 117 5.71 -16.35 6.23
C GLY A 117 5.01 -15.75 5.01
N LEU A 118 3.81 -15.23 5.23
CA LEU A 118 2.93 -14.69 4.18
C LEU A 118 3.52 -13.47 3.47
N LEU A 119 4.35 -12.66 4.13
CA LEU A 119 4.96 -11.48 3.50
C LEU A 119 5.90 -11.85 2.33
N ASN A 120 6.41 -13.09 2.28
CA ASN A 120 7.17 -13.57 1.12
C ASN A 120 6.26 -14.02 -0.06
N GLN A 121 4.97 -14.23 0.21
CA GLN A 121 3.99 -14.66 -0.80
C GLN A 121 3.31 -13.46 -1.47
N VAL A 122 3.42 -12.27 -0.88
CA VAL A 122 2.89 -11.03 -1.46
C VAL A 122 3.94 -10.39 -2.37
N VAL A 123 3.54 -10.06 -3.60
CA VAL A 123 4.36 -9.25 -4.50
C VAL A 123 4.58 -7.89 -3.85
N SER A 124 5.86 -7.52 -3.69
CA SER A 124 6.29 -6.29 -3.02
C SER A 124 6.93 -5.32 -4.02
N ILE A 125 7.03 -4.06 -3.61
CA ILE A 125 7.89 -3.07 -4.27
C ILE A 125 9.10 -2.77 -3.41
N ASP A 126 10.24 -2.55 -4.06
CA ASP A 126 11.48 -2.16 -3.41
C ASP A 126 11.68 -0.66 -3.58
N LEU A 127 11.67 0.08 -2.46
CA LEU A 127 11.93 1.51 -2.42
C LEU A 127 13.36 1.82 -1.94
N PHE A 128 14.07 0.80 -1.45
CA PHE A 128 15.48 0.90 -1.07
C PHE A 128 16.39 0.66 -2.28
N ALA A 129 17.63 1.14 -2.20
CA ALA A 129 18.64 1.03 -3.27
C ALA A 129 18.19 1.58 -4.65
N THR A 130 17.16 2.43 -4.68
CA THR A 130 16.70 3.18 -5.85
C THR A 130 16.89 4.68 -5.64
N SER A 131 16.88 5.47 -6.72
CA SER A 131 16.81 6.92 -6.57
C SER A 131 15.44 7.37 -6.02
N PRO A 132 15.34 8.56 -5.39
CA PRO A 132 14.06 9.08 -4.92
C PRO A 132 12.99 9.18 -6.03
N ASP A 133 13.37 9.57 -7.24
CA ASP A 133 12.45 9.69 -8.38
C ASP A 133 11.95 8.32 -8.89
N GLN A 134 12.82 7.32 -8.87
CA GLN A 134 12.45 5.94 -9.21
C GLN A 134 11.51 5.37 -8.16
N ALA A 135 11.80 5.56 -6.87
CA ALA A 135 10.94 5.14 -5.77
C ALA A 135 9.56 5.81 -5.87
N LYS A 136 9.51 7.13 -6.15
CA LYS A 136 8.26 7.88 -6.32
C LYS A 136 7.43 7.32 -7.47
N THR A 137 8.07 7.12 -8.61
CA THR A 137 7.43 6.59 -9.81
C THR A 137 6.85 5.19 -9.55
N GLU A 138 7.62 4.31 -8.92
CA GLU A 138 7.21 2.95 -8.65
C GLU A 138 6.10 2.86 -7.60
N LEU A 139 6.15 3.69 -6.56
CA LEU A 139 5.10 3.81 -5.55
C LEU A 139 3.77 4.24 -6.18
N LEU A 140 3.77 5.31 -6.99
CA LEU A 140 2.56 5.81 -7.65
C LEU A 140 2.01 4.81 -8.66
N ARG A 141 2.87 4.17 -9.45
CA ARG A 141 2.48 3.10 -10.37
C ARG A 141 1.79 1.94 -9.63
N THR A 142 2.31 1.59 -8.45
CA THR A 142 1.74 0.53 -7.61
C THR A 142 0.39 0.92 -7.05
N ALA A 143 0.25 2.15 -6.55
CA ALA A 143 -1.02 2.68 -6.06
C ALA A 143 -2.10 2.68 -7.16
N GLU A 144 -1.76 3.17 -8.35
CA GLU A 144 -2.67 3.24 -9.49
C GLU A 144 -3.14 1.85 -9.95
N LEU A 145 -2.21 0.91 -10.05
CA LEU A 145 -2.57 -0.48 -10.35
C LEU A 145 -3.44 -1.06 -9.24
N ALA A 146 -3.09 -0.83 -7.98
CA ALA A 146 -3.85 -1.36 -6.86
C ALA A 146 -5.32 -0.89 -6.89
N ILE A 147 -5.54 0.40 -7.20
CA ILE A 147 -6.86 1.02 -7.30
C ILE A 147 -7.64 0.55 -8.53
N SER A 148 -7.04 0.65 -9.71
CA SER A 148 -7.71 0.34 -10.98
C SER A 148 -7.97 -1.15 -11.20
N GLY A 149 -7.24 -2.03 -10.50
CA GLY A 149 -7.26 -3.47 -10.77
C GLY A 149 -6.55 -3.84 -12.10
N ALA A 150 -6.01 -2.85 -12.83
CA ALA A 150 -5.43 -3.04 -14.13
C ALA A 150 -4.15 -3.90 -14.09
N ARG A 151 -3.69 -4.30 -15.28
CA ARG A 151 -2.42 -5.02 -15.47
C ARG A 151 -1.31 -4.01 -15.72
N ALA A 152 -0.11 -4.30 -15.22
CA ALA A 152 1.12 -3.59 -15.55
C ALA A 152 1.64 -3.90 -16.98
N LYS A 153 0.75 -4.17 -17.94
CA LYS A 153 1.14 -4.54 -19.31
C LYS A 153 1.72 -3.29 -19.99
N PRO A 154 2.92 -3.36 -20.59
CA PRO A 154 3.47 -2.23 -21.34
C PRO A 154 2.58 -1.89 -22.55
N THR A 155 2.56 -0.62 -22.93
CA THR A 155 1.79 -0.12 -24.08
C THR A 155 2.38 -0.56 -25.42
N THR A 156 3.66 -0.91 -25.44
CA THR A 156 4.37 -1.46 -26.61
C THR A 156 4.92 -2.85 -26.31
N ALA A 157 5.19 -3.62 -27.36
CA ALA A 157 5.82 -4.93 -27.21
C ALA A 157 7.22 -4.77 -26.57
N PRO A 158 7.57 -5.55 -25.53
CA PRO A 158 8.92 -5.53 -24.99
C PRO A 158 9.91 -5.97 -26.07
N PRO A 159 11.16 -5.46 -26.05
CA PRO A 159 12.19 -5.92 -26.97
C PRO A 159 12.44 -7.42 -26.78
N PHE A 160 12.84 -8.10 -27.86
CA PHE A 160 13.29 -9.49 -27.77
C PHE A 160 14.47 -9.58 -26.79
N PRO A 161 14.46 -10.50 -25.80
CA PRO A 161 15.58 -10.65 -24.87
C PRO A 161 16.86 -11.02 -25.64
N ALA A 162 17.87 -10.17 -25.58
CA ALA A 162 19.21 -10.56 -26.03
C ALA A 162 19.79 -11.56 -25.01
N ALA A 163 20.37 -12.65 -25.50
CA ALA A 163 20.99 -13.69 -24.67
C ALA A 163 22.25 -13.18 -23.95
#